data_AF-L1QEE2-F1
#
_entry.id   AF-L1QEE2-F1
#
_cell.length_a   1.000
_cell.length_b   1.000
_cell.length_c   1.000
_cell.angle_alpha   90.00
_cell.angle_beta   90.00
_cell.angle_gamma   90.00
#
_symmetry.space_group_name_H-M   'P 1'
#
loop_
_entity.id
_entity.type
_entity.pdbx_description
1 polymer ?
#
loop_
_entity_poly.entity_id
_entity_poly.type
_entity_poly.pdbx_seq_one_letter_code
_entity_poly.pdbx_strand_id
1 'polypeptide(L)'
;MKLKNLLLTLTKEDILNLLKLQDKVFINELSLENNIKIRGVYKVIGLNIDFYTMLTVNNFKNNILQIDINDFKLSNKGGMNPIIKRSVALFEKSINDIDGVTLANKILSIDIEKVVEVYCTEKYGIVLNKLIIDNLTSKNNCIELNINEVSLAFK
;
A
#
# COMPACT_ATOMS: atom_id res chain seq x y z
N MET A 1 6.05 -9.39 24.38
CA MET A 1 4.58 -9.62 24.37
C MET A 1 4.24 -10.48 23.17
N LYS A 2 3.33 -11.46 23.32
CA LYS A 2 2.83 -12.28 22.21
C LYS A 2 1.32 -12.20 22.15
N LEU A 3 0.77 -11.88 20.98
CA LEU A 3 -0.67 -11.86 20.71
C LEU A 3 -0.97 -12.89 19.61
N LYS A 4 -2.14 -13.52 19.67
CA LYS A 4 -2.54 -14.57 18.74
C LYS A 4 -4.00 -14.43 18.34
N ASN A 5 -4.35 -14.98 17.18
CA ASN A 5 -5.72 -15.03 16.65
C ASN A 5 -6.40 -13.66 16.60
N LEU A 6 -5.69 -12.66 16.07
CA LEU A 6 -6.21 -11.31 15.89
C LEU A 6 -6.83 -11.17 14.49
N LEU A 7 -7.99 -10.53 14.43
CA LEU A 7 -8.58 -10.05 13.19
C LEU A 7 -8.37 -8.53 13.13
N LEU A 8 -7.62 -8.06 12.15
CA LEU A 8 -7.48 -6.64 11.86
C LEU A 8 -8.26 -6.29 10.61
N THR A 9 -9.19 -5.35 10.73
CA THR A 9 -10.03 -4.88 9.62
C THR A 9 -9.64 -3.45 9.28
N LEU A 10 -9.24 -3.22 8.03
CA LEU A 10 -9.01 -1.89 7.48
C LEU A 10 -10.24 -1.49 6.66
N THR A 11 -10.97 -0.49 7.14
CA THR A 11 -12.12 0.07 6.43
C THR A 11 -11.68 1.02 5.33
N LYS A 12 -12.60 1.37 4.43
CA LYS A 12 -12.41 2.46 3.46
C LYS A 12 -11.95 3.76 4.14
N GLU A 13 -12.52 4.10 5.30
CA GLU A 13 -12.19 5.34 6.00
C GLU A 13 -10.76 5.30 6.56
N ASP A 14 -10.33 4.17 7.11
CA ASP A 14 -8.96 3.96 7.57
C ASP A 14 -7.97 4.13 6.42
N ILE A 15 -8.25 3.53 5.26
CA ILE A 15 -7.40 3.63 4.07
C ILE A 15 -7.34 5.08 3.58
N LEU A 16 -8.47 5.80 3.54
CA LEU A 16 -8.47 7.22 3.18
C LEU A 16 -7.66 8.06 4.18
N ASN A 17 -7.77 7.80 5.47
CA ASN A 17 -7.01 8.52 6.50
C ASN A 17 -5.50 8.23 6.40
N LEU A 18 -5.11 6.99 6.12
CA LEU A 18 -3.71 6.63 5.84
C LEU A 18 -3.16 7.37 4.62
N LEU A 19 -3.94 7.47 3.55
CA LEU A 19 -3.53 8.16 2.32
C LEU A 19 -3.45 9.68 2.50
N LYS A 20 -4.29 10.29 3.37
CA LYS A 20 -4.20 11.71 3.72
C LYS A 20 -2.89 12.09 4.43
N LEU A 21 -2.21 11.14 5.07
CA LEU A 21 -0.90 11.38 5.70
C LEU A 21 0.21 11.64 4.67
N GLN A 22 -0.06 11.43 3.37
CA GLN A 22 0.84 11.78 2.29
C GLN A 22 0.48 13.17 1.75
N ASP A 23 1.20 14.21 2.18
CA ASP A 23 0.92 15.64 1.88
C ASP A 23 0.78 16.00 0.38
N LYS A 24 1.19 15.10 -0.51
CA LYS A 24 1.20 15.29 -1.97
C LYS A 24 0.11 14.51 -2.70
N VAL A 25 -0.73 13.73 -2.00
CA VAL A 25 -1.74 12.86 -2.61
C VAL A 25 -3.12 13.19 -2.04
N PHE A 26 -4.07 13.54 -2.90
CA PHE A 26 -5.46 13.77 -2.54
C PHE A 26 -6.34 12.71 -3.20
N ILE A 27 -7.10 11.95 -2.42
CA ILE A 27 -7.98 10.91 -2.96
C ILE A 27 -9.40 11.46 -3.11
N ASN A 28 -9.91 11.41 -4.33
CA ASN A 28 -11.27 11.83 -4.67
C ASN A 28 -12.25 10.65 -4.64
N GLU A 29 -11.78 9.46 -5.04
CA GLU A 29 -12.60 8.25 -5.12
C GLU A 29 -11.79 7.02 -4.68
N LEU A 30 -12.38 6.19 -3.83
CA LEU A 30 -11.87 4.87 -3.43
C LEU A 30 -13.01 3.86 -3.42
N SER A 31 -12.84 2.76 -4.15
CA SER A 31 -13.76 1.60 -4.18
C SER A 31 -12.96 0.33 -3.90
N LEU A 32 -13.53 -0.54 -3.06
CA LEU A 32 -12.91 -1.76 -2.53
C LEU A 32 -13.87 -2.93 -2.79
N GLU A 33 -13.87 -3.42 -4.02
CA GLU A 33 -14.65 -4.61 -4.41
C GLU A 33 -13.69 -5.74 -4.82
N ASN A 34 -13.95 -6.42 -5.93
CA ASN A 34 -13.02 -7.38 -6.52
C ASN A 34 -11.71 -6.72 -6.97
N ASN A 35 -11.76 -5.42 -7.27
CA ASN A 35 -10.60 -4.58 -7.57
C ASN A 35 -10.61 -3.37 -6.64
N ILE A 36 -9.42 -2.85 -6.33
CA ILE A 36 -9.24 -1.58 -5.64
C ILE A 36 -9.11 -0.49 -6.71
N LYS A 37 -10.08 0.42 -6.76
CA LYS A 37 -10.06 1.55 -7.70
C LYS A 37 -9.80 2.84 -6.94
N ILE A 38 -8.83 3.61 -7.41
CA ILE A 38 -8.44 4.87 -6.78
C ILE A 38 -8.39 5.97 -7.84
N ARG A 39 -9.07 7.08 -7.57
CA ARG A 39 -8.89 8.35 -8.30
C ARG A 39 -8.43 9.43 -7.34
N GLY A 40 -7.50 10.24 -7.78
CA GLY A 40 -6.99 11.32 -6.97
C GLY A 40 -6.17 12.32 -7.75
N VAL A 41 -5.54 13.21 -7.01
CA VAL A 41 -4.64 14.24 -7.51
C VAL A 41 -3.29 14.08 -6.81
N TYR A 42 -2.23 14.00 -7.60
CA TYR A 42 -0.86 14.06 -7.10
C TYR A 42 -0.26 15.45 -7.36
N LYS A 43 0.28 16.08 -6.31
CA LYS A 43 0.89 17.41 -6.40
C LYS A 43 2.40 17.30 -6.58
N VAL A 44 2.91 17.80 -7.71
CA VAL A 44 4.34 17.83 -8.02
C VAL A 44 4.73 19.18 -8.63
N ILE A 45 5.69 19.88 -8.00
CA ILE A 45 6.28 21.14 -8.51
C ILE A 45 5.18 22.16 -8.94
N GLY A 46 4.22 22.42 -8.05
CA GLY A 46 3.12 23.36 -8.31
C GLY A 46 2.04 22.87 -9.29
N LEU A 47 2.17 21.68 -9.85
CA LEU A 47 1.17 21.05 -10.71
C LEU A 47 0.32 20.08 -9.92
N ASN A 48 -0.98 20.07 -10.23
CA ASN A 48 -1.94 19.07 -9.79
C ASN A 48 -2.16 18.10 -10.95
N ILE A 49 -1.79 16.83 -10.75
CA ILE A 49 -1.89 15.80 -11.77
C ILE A 49 -2.94 14.79 -11.34
N ASP A 50 -4.07 14.75 -12.04
CA ASP A 50 -5.06 13.71 -11.83
C ASP A 50 -4.45 12.34 -12.10
N PHE A 51 -4.74 11.37 -11.26
CA PHE A 51 -4.37 9.98 -11.48
C PHE A 51 -5.56 9.05 -11.31
N TYR A 52 -5.53 7.97 -12.07
CA TYR A 52 -6.42 6.83 -11.92
C TYR A 52 -5.57 5.58 -11.82
N THR A 53 -5.87 4.75 -10.84
CA THR A 53 -5.29 3.41 -10.74
C THR A 53 -6.35 2.37 -10.43
N MET A 54 -6.20 1.20 -11.03
CA MET A 54 -6.99 0.02 -10.73
C MET A 54 -6.05 -1.11 -10.34
N LEU A 55 -6.25 -1.65 -9.15
CA LEU A 55 -5.40 -2.66 -8.55
C LEU A 55 -6.19 -3.95 -8.28
N THR A 56 -5.53 -5.09 -8.36
CA THR A 56 -6.09 -6.39 -7.95
C THR A 56 -5.16 -7.02 -6.93
N VAL A 57 -5.73 -7.48 -5.81
CA VAL A 57 -4.98 -8.31 -4.86
C VAL A 57 -4.85 -9.69 -5.48
N ASN A 58 -3.64 -10.08 -5.83
CA ASN A 58 -3.37 -11.32 -6.56
C ASN A 58 -3.16 -12.50 -5.65
N ASN A 59 -2.24 -12.34 -4.70
CA ASN A 59 -1.77 -13.42 -3.87
C ASN A 59 -1.29 -12.88 -2.54
N PHE A 60 -1.43 -13.70 -1.51
CA PHE A 60 -0.88 -13.44 -0.19
C PHE A 60 -0.22 -14.72 0.33
N LYS A 61 1.10 -14.67 0.53
CA LYS A 61 1.85 -15.82 1.04
C LYS A 61 3.09 -15.37 1.80
N ASN A 62 3.36 -16.00 2.94
CA ASN A 62 4.54 -15.71 3.76
C ASN A 62 4.67 -14.21 4.11
N ASN A 63 3.56 -13.58 4.53
CA ASN A 63 3.48 -12.14 4.81
C ASN A 63 3.71 -11.21 3.60
N ILE A 64 3.91 -11.75 2.40
CA ILE A 64 4.06 -10.97 1.18
C ILE A 64 2.71 -10.86 0.48
N LEU A 65 2.24 -9.62 0.36
CA LEU A 65 1.07 -9.24 -0.42
C LEU A 65 1.51 -8.83 -1.82
N GLN A 66 0.94 -9.47 -2.84
CA GLN A 66 1.14 -9.13 -4.24
C GLN A 66 -0.10 -8.45 -4.80
N ILE A 67 0.10 -7.28 -5.38
CA ILE A 67 -0.94 -6.43 -5.95
C ILE A 67 -0.58 -6.13 -7.41
N ASP A 68 -1.45 -6.51 -8.33
CA ASP A 68 -1.33 -6.14 -9.73
C ASP A 68 -1.85 -4.72 -9.95
N ILE A 69 -1.05 -3.90 -10.63
CA ILE A 69 -1.45 -2.60 -11.14
C ILE A 69 -1.98 -2.79 -12.57
N ASN A 70 -3.28 -3.07 -12.67
CA ASN A 70 -3.94 -3.34 -13.94
C ASN A 70 -3.91 -2.14 -14.89
N ASP A 71 -4.15 -0.96 -14.35
CA ASP A 71 -4.18 0.28 -15.11
C ASP A 71 -3.67 1.41 -14.21
N PHE A 72 -2.72 2.19 -14.71
CA PHE A 72 -2.23 3.42 -14.06
C PHE A 72 -2.18 4.51 -15.11
N LYS A 73 -2.94 5.58 -14.88
CA LYS A 73 -3.07 6.72 -15.81
C LYS A 73 -2.81 8.02 -15.08
N LEU A 74 -2.09 8.92 -15.74
CA LEU A 74 -1.87 10.30 -15.30
C LEU A 74 -2.50 11.26 -16.32
N SER A 75 -3.32 12.20 -15.83
CA SER A 75 -4.03 13.23 -16.60
C SER A 75 -4.80 12.71 -17.82
N ASN A 76 -5.33 11.48 -17.76
CA ASN A 76 -5.98 10.79 -18.89
C ASN A 76 -5.14 10.70 -20.18
N LYS A 77 -3.82 10.93 -20.11
CA LYS A 77 -2.91 10.83 -21.25
C LYS A 77 -2.07 9.55 -21.12
N GLY A 78 -1.98 8.79 -22.21
CA GLY A 78 -1.09 7.63 -22.29
C GLY A 78 0.37 8.03 -22.08
N GLY A 79 1.18 7.12 -21.52
CA GLY A 79 2.55 7.37 -21.03
C GLY A 79 3.64 7.80 -22.04
N MET A 80 3.27 8.38 -23.18
CA MET A 80 4.20 8.84 -24.22
C MET A 80 4.75 10.27 -23.98
N ASN A 81 4.22 11.03 -23.03
CA ASN A 81 4.78 12.36 -22.70
C ASN A 81 6.04 12.22 -21.82
N PRO A 82 7.19 12.83 -22.19
CA PRO A 82 8.44 12.71 -21.42
C PRO A 82 8.35 13.17 -19.95
N ILE A 83 7.55 14.20 -19.66
CA ILE A 83 7.32 14.69 -18.29
C ILE A 83 6.54 13.63 -17.50
N ILE A 84 5.49 13.07 -18.09
CA ILE A 84 4.71 11.99 -17.48
C ILE A 84 5.61 10.77 -17.23
N LYS A 85 6.43 10.37 -18.19
CA LYS A 85 7.38 9.26 -18.04
C LYS A 85 8.37 9.48 -16.90
N ARG A 86 8.90 10.70 -16.75
CA ARG A 86 9.79 11.06 -15.64
C ARG A 86 9.06 11.05 -14.29
N SER A 87 7.83 11.54 -14.24
CA SER A 87 7.00 11.48 -13.02
C SER A 87 6.67 10.05 -12.61
N VAL A 88 6.37 9.16 -13.56
CA VAL A 88 6.18 7.72 -13.30
C VAL A 88 7.44 7.10 -12.73
N ALA A 89 8.61 7.36 -13.33
CA ALA A 89 9.88 6.82 -12.82
C ALA A 89 10.21 7.33 -11.40
N LEU A 90 9.91 8.60 -11.09
CA LEU A 90 10.07 9.14 -9.74
C LEU A 90 9.10 8.51 -8.73
N PHE A 91 7.87 8.23 -9.17
CA PHE A 91 6.87 7.54 -8.36
C PHE A 91 7.30 6.09 -8.08
N GLU A 92 7.72 5.35 -9.11
CA GLU A 92 8.23 3.99 -8.97
C GLU A 92 9.45 3.93 -8.05
N LYS A 93 10.37 4.89 -8.17
CA LYS A 93 11.51 5.00 -7.26
C LYS A 93 11.05 5.26 -5.82
N SER A 94 10.19 6.24 -5.60
CA SER A 94 9.67 6.57 -4.26
C SER A 94 9.00 5.37 -3.57
N ILE A 95 8.34 4.49 -4.34
CA ILE A 95 7.76 3.26 -3.82
C ILE A 95 8.85 2.24 -3.45
N ASN A 96 9.83 2.04 -4.33
CA ASN A 96 10.92 1.08 -4.12
C ASN A 96 11.91 1.51 -3.02
N ASP A 97 11.94 2.80 -2.67
CA ASP A 97 12.74 3.33 -1.56
C ASP A 97 12.10 3.00 -0.18
N ILE A 98 10.87 2.45 -0.14
CA ILE A 98 10.23 1.99 1.11
C ILE A 98 10.68 0.55 1.42
N ASP A 99 11.32 0.36 2.57
CA ASP A 99 11.78 -0.96 3.01
C ASP A 99 10.63 -1.98 3.08
N GLY A 100 10.85 -3.15 2.48
CA GLY A 100 9.83 -4.20 2.37
C GLY A 100 8.83 -3.98 1.22
N VAL A 101 8.95 -2.92 0.43
CA VAL A 101 8.09 -2.67 -0.73
C VAL A 101 8.88 -2.78 -2.02
N THR A 102 8.31 -3.39 -3.05
CA THR A 102 8.92 -3.46 -4.38
C THR A 102 7.85 -3.30 -5.45
N LEU A 103 8.11 -2.44 -6.43
CA LEU A 103 7.30 -2.26 -7.62
C LEU A 103 8.13 -2.60 -8.85
N ALA A 104 7.77 -3.70 -9.51
CA ALA A 104 8.41 -4.18 -10.74
C ALA A 104 7.37 -4.77 -11.69
N ASN A 105 7.46 -4.49 -12.98
CA ASN A 105 6.56 -5.03 -14.02
C ASN A 105 5.07 -4.89 -13.69
N LYS A 106 4.67 -3.74 -13.11
CA LYS A 106 3.29 -3.47 -12.62
C LYS A 106 2.82 -4.36 -11.47
N ILE A 107 3.72 -5.10 -10.82
CA ILE A 107 3.43 -5.88 -9.62
C ILE A 107 4.02 -5.13 -8.43
N LEU A 108 3.16 -4.71 -7.52
CA LEU A 108 3.53 -4.18 -6.23
C LEU A 108 3.57 -5.33 -5.23
N SER A 109 4.75 -5.61 -4.68
CA SER A 109 4.97 -6.57 -3.61
C SER A 109 5.20 -5.83 -2.30
N ILE A 110 4.48 -6.21 -1.26
CA ILE A 110 4.60 -5.64 0.09
C ILE A 110 4.89 -6.78 1.05
N ASP A 111 6.10 -6.81 1.61
CA ASP A 111 6.49 -7.64 2.75
C ASP A 111 5.96 -6.95 4.02
N ILE A 112 4.79 -7.38 4.48
CA ILE A 112 4.08 -6.74 5.59
C ILE A 112 4.90 -6.83 6.87
N GLU A 113 5.64 -7.93 7.08
CA GLU A 113 6.46 -8.10 8.28
C GLU A 113 7.58 -7.07 8.33
N LYS A 114 8.32 -6.87 7.23
CA LYS A 114 9.36 -5.84 7.15
C LYS A 114 8.82 -4.42 7.31
N VAL A 115 7.70 -4.11 6.64
CA VAL A 115 7.09 -2.77 6.75
C VAL A 115 6.67 -2.48 8.18
N VAL A 116 6.06 -3.45 8.87
CA VAL A 116 5.65 -3.30 10.28
C VAL A 116 6.88 -3.21 11.19
N GLU A 117 7.93 -4.00 10.95
CA GLU A 117 9.18 -3.96 11.74
C GLU A 117 9.81 -2.56 11.72
N VAL A 118 9.98 -1.98 10.52
CA VAL A 118 10.56 -0.64 10.35
C VAL A 118 9.70 0.39 11.07
N TYR A 119 8.39 0.40 10.82
CA TYR A 119 7.48 1.36 11.45
C TYR A 119 7.46 1.25 12.98
N CYS A 120 7.41 0.03 13.53
CA CYS A 120 7.43 -0.19 14.98
C CYS A 120 8.75 0.25 15.61
N THR A 121 9.87 -0.05 14.96
CA THR A 121 11.21 0.27 15.46
C THR A 121 11.43 1.78 15.46
N GLU A 122 11.15 2.46 14.34
CA GLU A 122 11.39 3.90 14.18
C GLU A 122 10.46 4.75 15.03
N LYS A 123 9.17 4.38 15.10
CA LYS A 123 8.16 5.21 15.76
C LYS A 123 8.06 4.96 17.27
N TYR A 124 8.25 3.71 17.69
CA TYR A 124 7.97 3.30 19.07
C TYR A 124 9.15 2.64 19.78
N GLY A 125 10.29 2.40 19.10
CA GLY A 125 11.41 1.66 19.69
C GLY A 125 11.09 0.20 19.99
N ILE A 126 10.07 -0.37 19.34
CA ILE A 126 9.61 -1.75 19.54
C ILE A 126 10.16 -2.62 18.42
N VAL A 127 10.79 -3.74 18.78
CA VAL A 127 11.27 -4.76 17.85
C VAL A 127 10.14 -5.73 17.55
N LEU A 128 9.87 -5.95 16.26
CA LEU A 128 9.01 -7.02 15.78
C LEU A 128 9.85 -8.30 15.66
N ASN A 129 9.64 -9.26 16.57
CA ASN A 129 10.37 -10.53 16.54
C ASN A 129 9.75 -11.54 15.57
N LYS A 130 8.44 -11.45 15.36
CA LYS A 130 7.69 -12.38 14.51
C LYS A 130 6.32 -11.81 14.15
N LEU A 131 5.93 -11.93 12.89
CA LEU A 131 4.56 -11.75 12.42
C LEU A 131 4.16 -12.98 11.61
N ILE A 132 3.00 -13.57 11.89
CA ILE A 132 2.38 -14.60 11.05
C ILE A 132 0.98 -14.15 10.73
N ILE A 133 0.73 -13.94 9.44
CA ILE A 133 -0.60 -13.68 8.90
C ILE A 133 -1.00 -14.93 8.10
N ASP A 134 -2.12 -15.55 8.49
CA ASP A 134 -2.60 -16.78 7.85
C ASP A 134 -3.23 -16.49 6.48
N ASN A 135 -3.99 -15.40 6.38
CA ASN A 135 -4.59 -14.97 5.13
C ASN A 135 -4.96 -13.47 5.16
N LEU A 136 -5.20 -12.95 3.96
CA LEU A 136 -5.78 -11.64 3.72
C LEU A 136 -7.00 -11.79 2.82
N THR A 137 -8.11 -11.16 3.18
CA THR A 137 -9.34 -11.16 2.39
C THR A 137 -9.81 -9.74 2.14
N SER A 138 -10.36 -9.49 0.94
CA SER A 138 -11.11 -8.27 0.62
C SER A 138 -12.59 -8.63 0.56
N LYS A 139 -13.38 -8.12 1.51
CA LYS A 139 -14.83 -8.34 1.55
C LYS A 139 -15.52 -7.14 2.17
N ASN A 140 -16.74 -6.85 1.73
CA ASN A 140 -17.59 -5.81 2.32
C ASN A 140 -16.88 -4.44 2.43
N ASN A 141 -16.15 -4.02 1.39
CA ASN A 141 -15.37 -2.78 1.38
C ASN A 141 -14.28 -2.67 2.46
N CYS A 142 -13.80 -3.80 2.99
CA CYS A 142 -12.73 -3.85 3.98
C CYS A 142 -11.63 -4.85 3.55
N ILE A 143 -10.42 -4.59 4.02
CA ILE A 143 -9.32 -5.54 3.97
C ILE A 143 -9.19 -6.17 5.36
N GLU A 144 -9.35 -7.48 5.45
CA GLU A 144 -9.20 -8.25 6.68
C GLU A 144 -7.86 -9.00 6.67
N LEU A 145 -7.10 -8.84 7.74
CA LEU A 145 -5.84 -9.52 8.01
C LEU A 145 -6.07 -10.49 9.16
N ASN A 146 -5.97 -11.79 8.88
CA ASN A 146 -6.04 -12.84 9.90
C ASN A 146 -4.65 -13.10 10.47
N ILE A 147 -4.34 -12.49 11.60
CA ILE A 147 -3.03 -12.55 12.25
C ILE A 147 -3.03 -13.69 13.27
N ASN A 148 -2.23 -14.71 13.00
CA ASN A 148 -2.08 -15.89 13.83
C ASN A 148 -1.16 -15.64 15.02
N GLU A 149 -0.03 -14.97 14.78
CA GLU A 149 0.93 -14.62 15.82
C GLU A 149 1.56 -13.26 15.53
N VAL A 150 1.62 -12.40 16.54
CA VAL A 150 2.53 -11.25 16.55
C VAL A 150 3.33 -11.27 17.85
N SER A 151 4.64 -11.15 17.72
CA SER A 151 5.58 -11.18 18.84
C SER A 151 6.43 -9.90 18.83
N LEU A 152 6.35 -9.15 19.92
CA LEU A 152 6.99 -7.85 20.09
C LEU A 152 7.94 -7.86 21.30
N ALA A 153 9.03 -7.12 21.21
CA ALA A 153 9.95 -6.85 22.32
C ALA A 153 10.28 -5.36 22.38
N PHE A 154 10.47 -4.81 23.58
CA PHE A 154 11.02 -3.47 23.74
C PHE A 154 12.54 -3.54 23.57
N LYS A 155 13.13 -2.52 22.93
CA LYS A 155 14.58 -2.32 23.00
C LYS A 155 15.03 -1.94 24.40
#